data_AF-A0A9J7HTQ6-F1
#
_entry.id   AF-A0A9J7HTQ6-F1
#
_cell.length_a   1.000
_cell.length_b   1.000
_cell.length_c   1.000
_cell.angle_alpha   90.00
_cell.angle_beta   90.00
_cell.angle_gamma   90.00
#
_symmetry.space_group_name_H-M   'P 1'
#
loop_
_entity.id
_entity.type
_entity.pdbx_description
1 polymer ?
#
loop_
_entity_poly.entity_id
_entity_poly.type
_entity_poly.pdbx_seq_one_letter_code
_entity_poly.pdbx_strand_id
1 'polypeptide(L)'
;MVQQSHHLLVLHHVLLIIVGFTNTFIWPFCQYFGQLMLLWEVSNIFMNLRNTLKYLGYSRSSTVFVVNEVTFVLTFFLSRIAPMPMFWYQLFYMAAPNPDFWRPEFVVGRLLYCGVLILQGMSVMWFLQILQSVKSHFKR
;
A
#
# COMPACT_ATOMS: atom_id res chain seq x y z
N MET A 1 -10.97 12.06 -12.00
CA MET A 1 -10.50 11.61 -10.68
C MET A 1 -11.53 10.64 -10.19
N VAL A 2 -11.19 9.35 -10.10
CA VAL A 2 -12.13 8.33 -9.60
C VAL A 2 -12.42 8.68 -8.15
N GLN A 3 -13.64 9.13 -7.88
CA GLN A 3 -14.15 9.35 -6.54
C GLN A 3 -14.27 7.96 -5.90
N GLN A 4 -13.22 7.51 -5.22
CA GLN A 4 -13.29 6.31 -4.40
C GLN A 4 -14.39 6.53 -3.36
N SER A 5 -15.38 5.64 -3.34
CA SER A 5 -16.45 5.69 -2.36
C SER A 5 -15.84 5.61 -0.95
N HIS A 6 -16.10 6.62 -0.13
CA HIS A 6 -15.53 6.75 1.22
C HIS A 6 -15.73 5.49 2.08
N HIS A 7 -16.82 4.75 1.85
CA HIS A 7 -17.10 3.47 2.49
C HIS A 7 -16.06 2.38 2.20
N LEU A 8 -15.53 2.30 0.96
CA LEU A 8 -14.50 1.33 0.62
C LEU A 8 -13.16 1.64 1.28
N LEU A 9 -12.83 2.93 1.48
CA LEU A 9 -11.62 3.36 2.18
C LEU A 9 -11.68 3.00 3.67
N VAL A 10 -12.81 3.25 4.32
CA VAL A 10 -13.03 2.90 5.73
C VAL A 10 -12.95 1.38 5.91
N LEU A 11 -13.61 0.63 5.03
CA LEU A 11 -13.62 -0.85 5.08
C LEU A 11 -12.21 -1.41 4.84
N HIS A 12 -11.44 -0.83 3.92
CA HIS A 12 -10.02 -1.13 3.71
C HIS A 12 -9.18 -0.92 4.99
N HIS A 13 -9.33 0.22 5.67
CA HIS A 13 -8.56 0.49 6.88
C HIS A 13 -8.96 -0.39 8.06
N VAL A 14 -10.25 -0.66 8.24
CA VAL A 14 -10.72 -1.60 9.28
C VAL A 14 -10.17 -3.00 9.03
N LEU A 15 -10.20 -3.48 7.79
CA LEU A 15 -9.59 -4.77 7.43
C LEU A 15 -8.08 -4.76 7.69
N LEU A 16 -7.35 -3.71 7.30
CA LEU A 16 -5.90 -3.62 7.56
C LEU A 16 -5.56 -3.62 9.05
N ILE A 17 -6.38 -2.98 9.89
CA ILE A 17 -6.18 -3.00 11.35
C ILE A 17 -6.39 -4.40 11.91
N ILE A 18 -7.48 -5.08 11.52
CA ILE A 18 -7.75 -6.46 11.95
C ILE A 18 -6.63 -7.39 11.50
N VAL A 19 -6.18 -7.25 10.25
CA VAL A 19 -5.10 -8.05 9.65
C VAL A 19 -3.76 -7.77 10.32
N GLY A 20 -3.44 -6.51 10.56
CA GLY A 20 -2.22 -6.10 11.25
C GLY A 20 -2.18 -6.62 12.68
N PHE A 21 -3.29 -6.52 13.42
CA PHE A 21 -3.39 -7.00 14.80
C PHE A 21 -3.26 -8.52 14.89
N THR A 22 -4.00 -9.28 14.08
CA THR A 22 -3.97 -10.75 14.10
C THR A 22 -2.61 -11.29 13.67
N ASN A 23 -2.03 -10.74 12.60
CA ASN A 23 -0.72 -11.15 12.11
C ASN A 23 0.44 -10.73 13.01
N THR A 24 0.31 -9.63 13.77
CA THR A 24 1.41 -9.14 14.62
C THR A 24 1.43 -9.81 15.98
N PHE A 25 0.27 -10.04 16.59
CA PHE A 25 0.19 -10.47 17.99
C PHE A 25 -0.18 -11.93 18.16
N ILE A 26 -0.89 -12.53 17.21
CA ILE A 26 -1.37 -13.90 17.35
C ILE A 26 -0.39 -14.86 16.67
N TRP A 27 0.11 -14.53 15.48
CA TRP A 27 0.88 -15.47 14.65
C TRP A 27 2.30 -14.95 14.36
N PRO A 28 3.35 -15.50 15.01
CA PRO A 28 4.74 -15.05 14.84
C PRO A 28 5.20 -15.06 13.37
N PHE A 29 4.72 -16.03 12.60
CA PHE A 29 5.01 -16.20 11.19
C PHE A 29 4.50 -15.04 10.31
N CYS A 30 3.46 -14.34 10.75
CA CYS A 30 2.81 -13.29 9.98
C CYS A 30 3.33 -11.89 10.31
N GLN A 31 4.18 -11.73 11.33
CA GLN A 31 4.72 -10.44 11.77
C GLN A 31 5.45 -9.69 10.63
N TYR A 32 6.29 -10.41 9.86
CA TYR A 32 6.98 -9.83 8.71
C TYR A 32 6.00 -9.25 7.67
N PHE A 33 4.95 -10.00 7.35
CA PHE A 33 3.95 -9.59 6.35
C PHE A 33 3.07 -8.44 6.86
N GLY A 34 2.73 -8.43 8.15
CA GLY A 34 1.99 -7.35 8.79
C GLY A 34 2.77 -6.03 8.78
N GLN A 35 4.08 -6.07 9.06
CA GLN A 35 4.93 -4.88 9.00
C GLN A 35 5.08 -4.31 7.59
N LEU A 36 5.15 -5.17 6.56
CA LEU A 36 5.12 -4.72 5.17
C LEU A 36 3.82 -3.98 4.83
N MET A 37 2.68 -4.40 5.36
CA MET A 37 1.42 -3.66 5.17
C MET A 37 1.44 -2.29 5.84
N LEU A 38 2.01 -2.16 7.04
CA LEU A 38 2.17 -0.87 7.69
C LEU A 38 3.10 0.05 6.89
N LEU A 39 4.14 -0.50 6.26
CA LEU A 39 5.02 0.25 5.37
C LEU A 39 4.24 0.87 4.20
N TRP A 40 3.20 0.19 3.68
CA TRP A 40 2.37 0.71 2.58
C TRP A 40 1.62 2.00 2.93
N GLU A 41 1.34 2.24 4.20
CA GLU A 41 0.64 3.45 4.67
C GLU A 41 1.54 4.70 4.60
N VAL A 42 2.87 4.55 4.54
CA VAL A 42 3.80 5.69 4.47
C VAL A 42 3.51 6.61 3.28
N SER A 43 3.15 6.06 2.12
CA SER A 43 2.81 6.86 0.94
C SER A 43 1.51 7.67 1.11
N ASN A 44 0.61 7.25 2.01
CA ASN A 44 -0.66 7.94 2.25
C ASN A 44 -0.45 9.29 2.95
N ILE A 45 0.65 9.47 3.71
CA ILE A 45 1.01 10.74 4.34
C ILE A 45 1.18 11.83 3.26
N PHE A 46 1.95 11.54 2.20
CA PHE A 46 2.22 12.48 1.11
C PHE A 46 1.01 12.67 0.19
N MET A 47 0.19 11.64 0.03
CA MET A 47 -1.10 11.75 -0.66
C MET A 47 -2.04 12.72 0.06
N ASN A 48 -2.13 12.61 1.38
CA ASN A 48 -2.97 13.49 2.19
C ASN A 48 -2.40 14.92 2.20
N LEU A 49 -1.09 15.09 2.36
CA LEU A 49 -0.43 16.39 2.27
C LEU A 49 -0.71 17.07 0.91
N ARG A 50 -0.65 16.31 -0.18
CA ARG A 50 -1.01 16.79 -1.52
C ARG A 50 -2.43 17.36 -1.57
N ASN A 51 -3.40 16.62 -1.03
CA ASN A 51 -4.79 17.04 -1.03
C ASN A 51 -4.97 18.28 -0.16
N THR A 52 -4.35 18.33 1.01
CA THR A 52 -4.33 19.51 1.89
C THR A 52 -3.78 20.75 1.18
N LEU A 53 -2.64 20.63 0.47
CA LEU A 53 -2.07 21.75 -0.29
C LEU A 53 -3.04 22.27 -1.37
N LYS A 54 -3.79 21.37 -2.04
CA LYS A 54 -4.82 21.78 -3.00
C LYS A 54 -5.98 22.52 -2.34
N TYR A 55 -6.45 22.04 -1.19
CA TYR A 55 -7.52 22.70 -0.44
C TYR A 55 -7.10 24.08 0.07
N LEU A 56 -5.83 24.26 0.40
CA LEU A 56 -5.25 25.55 0.78
C LEU A 56 -4.98 26.49 -0.43
N GLY A 57 -5.31 26.08 -1.66
CA GLY A 57 -5.17 26.93 -2.84
C GLY A 57 -3.73 27.07 -3.37
N TYR A 58 -2.78 26.22 -2.93
CA TYR A 58 -1.42 26.26 -3.47
C TYR A 58 -1.41 25.98 -4.97
N SER A 59 -0.68 26.82 -5.72
CA SER A 59 -0.44 26.55 -7.14
C SER A 59 0.25 25.20 -7.31
N ARG A 60 -0.14 24.47 -8.35
CA ARG A 60 0.55 23.22 -8.71
C ARG A 60 2.02 23.44 -9.09
N SER A 61 2.37 24.64 -9.57
CA SER A 61 3.76 25.01 -9.87
C SER A 61 4.57 25.45 -8.64
N SER A 62 3.95 25.54 -7.46
CA SER A 62 4.69 25.93 -6.25
C SER A 62 5.71 24.86 -5.88
N THR A 63 6.89 25.30 -5.42
CA THR A 63 7.99 24.40 -5.03
C THR A 63 7.53 23.34 -4.02
N VAL A 64 6.71 23.74 -3.03
CA VAL A 64 6.16 22.83 -2.02
C VAL A 64 5.29 21.73 -2.65
N PHE A 65 4.45 22.10 -3.62
CA PHE A 65 3.58 21.13 -4.30
C PHE A 65 4.39 20.15 -5.15
N VAL A 66 5.39 20.62 -5.90
CA VAL A 66 6.26 19.79 -6.74
C VAL A 66 7.10 18.84 -5.89
N VAL A 67 7.71 19.33 -4.80
CA VAL A 67 8.49 18.49 -3.88
C VAL A 67 7.63 17.40 -3.25
N ASN A 68 6.40 17.73 -2.83
CA ASN A 68 5.47 16.73 -2.30
C ASN A 68 5.06 15.69 -3.36
N GLU A 69 4.79 16.10 -4.61
CA GLU A 69 4.46 15.17 -5.71
C GLU A 69 5.60 14.19 -5.99
N VAL A 70 6.85 14.68 -6.04
CA VAL A 70 8.04 13.81 -6.23
C VAL A 70 8.20 12.86 -5.05
N THR A 71 8.07 13.38 -3.81
CA THR A 71 8.19 12.56 -2.59
C THR A 71 7.07 11.51 -2.53
N PHE A 72 5.86 11.86 -2.94
CA PHE A 72 4.74 10.92 -3.02
C PHE A 72 5.04 9.78 -4.01
N VAL A 73 5.54 10.07 -5.21
CA VAL A 73 5.91 9.05 -6.21
C VAL A 73 6.99 8.12 -5.66
N LEU A 74 8.05 8.69 -5.08
CA LEU A 74 9.16 7.92 -4.51
C LEU A 74 8.70 7.02 -3.39
N THR A 75 7.94 7.55 -2.43
CA THR A 75 7.46 6.78 -1.28
C THR A 75 6.45 5.73 -1.69
N PHE A 76 5.58 5.99 -2.66
CA PHE A 76 4.68 4.99 -3.22
C PHE A 76 5.43 3.83 -3.87
N PHE A 77 6.46 4.13 -4.67
CA PHE A 77 7.29 3.11 -5.29
C PHE A 77 8.03 2.28 -4.24
N LEU A 78 8.72 2.93 -3.30
CA LEU A 78 9.56 2.26 -2.30
C LEU A 78 8.76 1.44 -1.29
N SER A 79 7.57 1.91 -0.89
CA SER A 79 6.77 1.19 0.10
C SER A 79 5.90 0.10 -0.52
N ARG A 80 5.35 0.31 -1.73
CA ARG A 80 4.37 -0.62 -2.32
C ARG A 80 4.96 -1.46 -3.44
N ILE A 81 5.62 -0.84 -4.41
CA ILE A 81 6.03 -1.51 -5.67
C ILE A 81 7.34 -2.29 -5.48
N ALA A 82 8.36 -1.67 -4.91
CA ALA A 82 9.67 -2.30 -4.71
C ALA A 82 9.63 -3.54 -3.81
N PRO A 83 8.82 -3.59 -2.73
CA PRO A 83 8.78 -4.77 -1.84
C PRO A 83 7.95 -5.93 -2.39
N MET A 84 7.16 -5.77 -3.46
CA MET A 84 6.27 -6.84 -3.96
C MET A 84 7.02 -8.13 -4.31
N PRO A 85 8.14 -8.11 -5.05
CA PRO A 85 8.86 -9.34 -5.40
C PRO A 85 9.40 -10.05 -4.15
N MET A 86 9.93 -9.28 -3.19
CA MET A 86 10.42 -9.82 -1.92
C MET A 86 9.28 -10.46 -1.11
N PHE A 87 8.11 -9.82 -1.08
CA PHE A 87 6.92 -10.36 -0.41
C PHE A 87 6.55 -11.74 -0.96
N TRP A 88 6.43 -11.88 -2.29
CA TRP A 88 6.05 -13.15 -2.91
C TRP A 88 7.15 -14.20 -2.83
N TYR A 89 8.42 -13.79 -2.86
CA TYR A 89 9.54 -14.68 -2.62
C TYR A 89 9.47 -15.30 -1.22
N GLN A 90 9.28 -14.47 -0.19
CA GLN A 90 9.13 -14.92 1.19
C GLN A 90 7.89 -15.82 1.35
N LEU A 91 6.78 -15.49 0.70
CA LEU A 91 5.56 -16.30 0.79
C LEU A 91 5.71 -17.69 0.12
N PHE A 92 6.20 -17.75 -1.13
CA PHE A 92 6.21 -18.99 -1.88
C PHE A 92 7.43 -19.88 -1.60
N TYR A 93 8.59 -19.29 -1.33
CA TYR A 93 9.84 -20.06 -1.18
C TYR A 93 10.24 -20.30 0.27
N MET A 94 9.86 -19.41 1.20
CA MET A 94 10.20 -19.57 2.62
C MET A 94 9.00 -20.11 3.42
N ALA A 95 7.82 -19.55 3.18
CA ALA A 95 6.63 -19.81 3.96
C ALA A 95 5.87 -21.07 3.52
N ALA A 96 5.48 -21.17 2.25
CA ALA A 96 4.66 -22.27 1.73
C ALA A 96 5.26 -23.69 1.90
N PRO A 97 6.59 -23.89 1.84
CA PRO A 97 7.19 -25.21 2.07
C PRO A 97 7.15 -25.66 3.54
N ASN A 98 6.92 -24.74 4.49
CA ASN A 98 6.87 -25.08 5.90
C ASN A 98 5.55 -25.80 6.24
N PRO A 99 5.56 -27.01 6.84
CA PRO A 99 4.35 -27.73 7.22
C PRO A 99 3.42 -26.94 8.15
N ASP A 100 3.98 -26.07 8.99
CA ASP A 100 3.21 -25.23 9.90
C ASP A 100 2.31 -24.24 9.15
N PHE A 101 2.71 -23.82 7.95
CA PHE A 101 1.91 -22.94 7.09
C PHE A 101 0.56 -23.54 6.71
N TRP A 102 0.46 -24.87 6.65
CA TRP A 102 -0.73 -25.59 6.21
C TRP A 102 -1.67 -25.96 7.34
N ARG A 103 -1.33 -25.66 8.59
CA ARG A 103 -2.22 -26.00 9.71
C ARG A 103 -3.56 -25.26 9.60
N PRO A 104 -4.66 -25.84 10.10
CA PRO A 104 -6.00 -25.25 10.01
C PRO A 104 -6.08 -23.89 10.70
N GLU A 105 -5.36 -23.71 11.81
CA GLU A 105 -5.27 -22.43 12.52
C GLU A 105 -4.84 -21.30 11.59
N PHE A 106 -3.99 -21.54 10.58
CA PHE A 106 -3.48 -20.51 9.67
C PHE A 106 -4.40 -20.15 8.49
N VAL A 107 -5.60 -20.71 8.41
CA VAL A 107 -6.50 -20.53 7.24
C VAL A 107 -6.85 -19.06 7.00
N VAL A 108 -7.05 -18.27 8.06
CA VAL A 108 -7.37 -16.84 7.95
C VAL A 108 -6.20 -16.08 7.32
N GLY A 109 -4.98 -16.26 7.81
CA GLY A 109 -3.78 -15.64 7.23
C GLY A 109 -3.57 -16.02 5.76
N ARG A 110 -3.87 -17.27 5.38
CA ARG A 110 -3.81 -17.69 3.96
C ARG A 110 -4.85 -16.97 3.09
N LEU A 111 -6.09 -16.84 3.55
CA LEU A 111 -7.13 -16.08 2.84
C LEU A 111 -6.77 -14.59 2.72
N LEU A 112 -6.07 -14.05 3.71
CA LEU A 112 -5.62 -12.66 3.69
C LEU A 112 -4.58 -12.39 2.60
N TYR A 113 -3.76 -13.37 2.20
CA TYR A 113 -2.84 -13.23 1.05
C TYR A 113 -3.56 -13.03 -0.29
N CYS A 114 -4.78 -13.56 -0.46
CA CYS A 114 -5.61 -13.23 -1.62
C CYS A 114 -5.98 -11.75 -1.63
N GLY A 115 -6.29 -11.19 -0.46
CA GLY A 115 -6.51 -9.74 -0.29
C GLY A 115 -5.28 -8.92 -0.62
N VAL A 116 -4.09 -9.38 -0.20
CA VAL A 116 -2.81 -8.75 -0.56
C VAL A 116 -2.63 -8.68 -2.07
N LEU A 117 -2.89 -9.77 -2.80
CA LEU A 117 -2.76 -9.78 -4.26
C LEU A 117 -3.61 -8.71 -4.93
N ILE A 118 -4.85 -8.55 -4.48
CA ILE A 118 -5.76 -7.52 -4.99
C ILE A 118 -5.20 -6.12 -4.70
N LEU A 119 -4.75 -5.88 -3.46
CA LEU A 119 -4.17 -4.59 -3.05
C LEU A 119 -2.89 -4.24 -3.81
N GLN A 120 -2.05 -5.24 -4.12
CA GLN A 120 -0.85 -5.07 -4.93
C GLN A 120 -1.23 -4.68 -6.36
N GLY A 121 -2.21 -5.36 -6.96
CA GLY A 121 -2.74 -5.02 -8.29
C GLY A 121 -3.31 -3.60 -8.35
N MET A 122 -4.08 -3.20 -7.34
CA MET A 122 -4.55 -1.82 -7.19
C MET A 122 -3.40 -0.82 -7.06
N SER A 123 -2.36 -1.19 -6.31
CA SER A 123 -1.17 -0.34 -6.14
C SER A 123 -0.42 -0.13 -7.46
N VAL A 124 -0.30 -1.17 -8.30
CA VAL A 124 0.26 -1.02 -9.66
C VAL A 124 -0.59 -0.08 -10.51
N MET A 125 -1.92 -0.26 -10.52
CA MET A 125 -2.82 0.62 -11.26
C MET A 125 -2.70 2.09 -10.81
N TRP A 126 -2.68 2.34 -9.50
CA TRP A 126 -2.50 3.69 -8.96
C TRP A 126 -1.13 4.26 -9.31
N PHE A 127 -0.06 3.46 -9.27
CA PHE A 127 1.26 3.92 -9.65
C PHE A 127 1.30 4.42 -11.11
N LEU A 128 0.69 3.67 -12.03
CA LEU A 128 0.58 4.10 -13.43
C LEU A 128 -0.21 5.41 -13.58
N GLN A 129 -1.30 5.58 -12.82
CA GLN A 129 -2.06 6.83 -12.80
C GLN A 129 -1.26 8.01 -12.24
N ILE A 130 -0.45 7.78 -11.21
CA ILE A 130 0.44 8.79 -10.60
C ILE A 130 1.48 9.22 -11.63
N LEU A 131 2.14 8.28 -12.32
CA LEU A 131 3.12 8.58 -13.36
C LEU A 131 2.50 9.40 -14.51
N GLN A 132 1.29 9.05 -14.94
CA GLN A 132 0.56 9.82 -15.95
C GLN A 132 0.24 11.24 -15.47
N SER A 133 -0.18 11.40 -14.21
CA SER A 133 -0.45 12.71 -13.59
C SER A 133 0.80 13.58 -13.58
N VAL A 134 1.94 13.05 -13.15
CA VAL A 134 3.22 13.76 -13.13
C VAL A 134 3.65 14.14 -14.55
N LYS A 135 3.58 13.21 -15.51
CA LYS A 135 3.92 13.50 -16.92
C LYS A 135 3.07 14.63 -17.50
N SER A 136 1.78 14.68 -17.16
CA SER A 136 0.88 15.74 -17.61
C SER A 136 1.21 17.12 -17.01
N HIS A 137 1.85 17.13 -15.84
CA HIS A 137 2.23 18.35 -15.13
C HIS A 137 3.46 19.00 -15.74
N PHE A 138 4.46 18.21 -16.14
CA PHE A 138 5.70 18.70 -16.75
C PHE A 138 5.58 19.04 -18.24
N LYS A 139 4.44 18.77 -18.87
CA LYS A 139 4.18 19.07 -20.30
C LYS A 139 3.46 20.41 -20.52
N ARG A 140 3.06 21.10 -19.45
CA ARG A 140 2.48 22.45 -19.45
C ARG A 140 3.53 23.46 -19.05
#